data_AF-A0A9N9ZN23-F1
#
_entry.id   AF-A0A9N9ZN23-F1
#
_cell.length_a   1.000
_cell.length_b   1.000
_cell.length_c   1.000
_cell.angle_alpha   90.00
_cell.angle_beta   90.00
_cell.angle_gamma   90.00
#
_symmetry.space_group_name_H-M   'P 1'
#
loop_
_entity.id
_entity.type
_entity.pdbx_description
1 polymer ?
#
loop_
_entity_poly.entity_id
_entity_poly.type
_entity_poly.pdbx_seq_one_letter_code
_entity_poly.pdbx_strand_id
1 'polypeptide(L)' 'MRNTLTLFKRNYAFLAAVFGAGFAFELGFNGIMNKVWDANNRGRQWKDIRHKYVVDAEEDEE' A
#
# COMPACT_ATOMS: atom_id res chain seq x y z
N MET A 1 -19.63 12.99 -36.15
CA MET A 1 -18.82 13.38 -34.97
C MET A 1 -17.96 12.20 -34.54
N ARG A 2 -16.62 12.32 -34.49
CA ARG A 2 -15.74 11.27 -33.97
C ARG A 2 -15.28 11.63 -32.55
N ASN A 3 -16.07 11.24 -31.55
CA ASN A 3 -15.66 11.25 -30.14
C ASN A 3 -14.83 10.01 -29.84
N THR A 4 -13.51 10.11 -29.97
CA THR A 4 -12.62 9.05 -29.50
C THR A 4 -11.53 9.69 -28.67
N LEU A 5 -11.49 9.33 -27.38
CA LEU A 5 -10.49 9.75 -26.40
C LEU A 5 -9.10 9.63 -27.02
N THR A 6 -8.32 10.71 -27.04
CA THR A 6 -6.98 10.78 -27.65
C THR A 6 -5.99 9.78 -27.04
N LEU A 7 -6.25 9.30 -25.83
CA LEU A 7 -5.45 8.30 -25.11
C LEU A 7 -5.44 6.91 -25.78
N PHE A 8 -6.50 6.53 -26.50
CA PHE A 8 -6.64 5.19 -27.09
C PHE A 8 -6.31 5.13 -28.59
N LYS A 9 -5.89 6.25 -29.20
CA LYS A 9 -5.57 6.29 -30.65
C LYS A 9 -4.10 6.00 -30.97
N ARG A 10 -3.20 6.04 -29.98
CA ARG A 10 -1.75 5.90 -30.19
C ARG A 10 -1.18 4.88 -29.19
N ASN A 11 -0.53 3.83 -29.69
CA ASN A 11 -0.01 2.72 -28.87
C ASN A 11 0.90 3.19 -27.73
N TYR A 12 1.78 4.16 -27.97
CA TYR A 12 2.66 4.66 -26.91
C TYR A 12 1.91 5.47 -25.84
N ALA A 13 0.83 6.18 -26.21
CA ALA A 13 0.01 6.94 -25.27
C ALA A 13 -0.80 5.99 -24.37
N PHE A 14 -1.28 4.88 -24.93
CA PHE A 14 -1.88 3.79 -24.16
C PHE A 14 -0.87 3.17 -23.18
N LEU A 15 0.35 2.86 -23.64
CA LEU A 15 1.39 2.30 -22.77
C LEU A 15 1.74 3.24 -21.61
N ALA A 16 1.94 4.53 -21.89
CA ALA A 16 2.21 5.54 -20.87
C ALA A 16 1.05 5.69 -19.88
N ALA A 17 -0.20 5.64 -20.36
CA ALA A 17 -1.38 5.70 -19.52
C ALA A 17 -1.49 4.48 -18.59
N VAL A 18 -1.27 3.26 -19.11
CA VAL A 18 -1.32 2.02 -18.32
C VAL A 18 -0.25 2.03 -17.24
N PHE A 19 1.01 2.36 -17.57
CA PHE A 19 2.09 2.41 -16.59
C PHE A 19 1.91 3.53 -15.58
N GLY A 20 1.52 4.73 -16.02
CA GLY A 20 1.22 5.84 -15.13
C GLY A 20 0.08 5.53 -14.16
N ALA A 21 -1.00 4.92 -14.65
CA ALA A 21 -2.12 4.49 -13.83
C ALA A 21 -1.72 3.38 -12.85
N GLY A 22 -0.93 2.40 -13.31
CA GLY A 22 -0.42 1.32 -12.46
C GLY A 22 0.40 1.84 -11.29
N PHE A 23 1.34 2.75 -11.56
CA PHE A 23 2.17 3.36 -10.51
C PHE A 23 1.34 4.19 -9.52
N ALA A 24 0.44 5.05 -10.02
CA ALA A 24 -0.42 5.85 -9.15
C ALA A 24 -1.37 4.97 -8.31
N PHE A 25 -1.89 3.89 -8.90
CA PHE A 25 -2.74 2.93 -8.22
C PHE A 25 -1.96 2.19 -7.12
N GLU A 26 -0.76 1.68 -7.41
CA GLU A 26 0.07 0.96 -6.44
C GLU A 26 0.32 1.78 -5.16
N LEU A 27 0.72 3.04 -5.30
CA LEU A 27 0.97 3.93 -4.17
C LEU A 27 -0.28 4.12 -3.30
N GLY A 28 -1.42 4.41 -3.93
CA GLY A 28 -2.68 4.61 -3.21
C GLY A 28 -3.21 3.31 -2.59
N PHE A 29 -3.20 2.22 -3.35
CA PHE A 29 -3.73 0.93 -2.95
C PHE A 29 -2.95 0.35 -1.77
N ASN A 30 -1.62 0.34 -1.83
CA ASN A 30 -0.78 -0.17 -0.73
C ASN A 30 -1.04 0.61 0.57
N GLY A 31 -1.10 1.94 0.51
CA GLY A 31 -1.37 2.77 1.67
C GLY A 31 -2.75 2.53 2.28
N ILE A 32 -3.78 2.39 1.45
CA ILE A 32 -5.15 2.11 1.91
C ILE A 32 -5.25 0.70 2.49
N MET A 33 -4.75 -0.31 1.78
CA MET A 33 -4.87 -1.70 2.20
C MET A 33 -4.08 -1.98 3.48
N ASN A 34 -2.92 -1.34 3.67
CA ASN A 34 -2.21 -1.39 4.94
C ASN A 34 -3.06 -0.86 6.10
N LYS A 35 -3.76 0.27 5.91
CA LYS A 35 -4.66 0.82 6.95
C LYS A 35 -5.84 -0.09 7.24
N VAL A 36 -6.44 -0.68 6.20
CA VAL A 36 -7.54 -1.64 6.36
C VAL A 36 -7.06 -2.86 7.15
N TRP A 37 -5.90 -3.40 6.79
CA TRP A 37 -5.29 -4.52 7.49
C TRP A 37 -5.00 -4.19 8.95
N ASP A 38 -4.41 -3.03 9.20
CA ASP A 38 -4.06 -2.55 10.54
C ASP A 38 -5.30 -2.40 11.43
N ALA A 39 -6.38 -1.84 10.89
CA ALA A 39 -7.62 -1.66 11.61
C ALA A 39 -8.27 -3.01 11.96
N ASN A 40 -8.28 -3.95 11.01
CA ASN A 40 -8.90 -5.26 11.19
C ASN A 40 -8.09 -6.18 12.13
N ASN A 41 -6.78 -5.98 12.22
CA ASN A 41 -5.88 -6.81 13.03
C ASN A 41 -5.34 -6.08 14.27
N ARG A 42 -5.93 -4.94 14.64
CA ARG A 42 -5.51 -4.13 15.79
C ARG A 42 -5.45 -4.97 17.06
N GLY A 43 -4.34 -4.83 17.80
CA GLY A 43 -4.08 -5.55 19.04
C GLY A 43 -3.50 -6.96 18.84
N ARG A 44 -3.36 -7.42 17.59
CA ARG A 44 -2.76 -8.72 17.25
C ARG A 44 -1.45 -8.58 16.50
N GLN A 45 -1.14 -7.40 15.99
CA GLN A 45 0.09 -7.20 15.22
C GLN A 45 1.29 -7.07 16.13
N TRP A 46 2.46 -7.49 15.65
CA TRP A 46 3.71 -7.36 16.41
C TRP A 46 3.95 -5.92 16.88
N LYS A 47 3.73 -4.92 16.03
CA LYS A 47 3.84 -3.50 16.42
C LYS A 47 2.92 -3.10 17.58
N ASP A 48 1.79 -3.79 17.75
CA ASP A 48 0.84 -3.54 18.83
C ASP A 48 1.25 -4.24 20.13
N ILE A 49 1.89 -5.42 20.07
CA ILE A 49 2.16 -6.26 21.25
C ILE A 49 3.65 -6.36 21.64
N ARG A 50 4.57 -5.88 20.80
CA ARG A 50 6.02 -6.05 21.01
C ARG A 50 6.53 -5.54 22.36
N HIS A 51 5.93 -4.47 22.87
CA HIS A 51 6.31 -3.86 24.14
C HIS A 51 6.19 -4.82 25.33
N LYS A 52 5.38 -5.88 25.20
CA LYS A 52 5.21 -6.90 26.24
C LYS A 52 6.36 -7.91 26.33
N TYR A 53 7.23 -7.96 25.33
CA TYR A 53 8.24 -9.03 25.21
C TYR A 53 9.67 -8.49 25.08
N VAL A 54 9.81 -7.20 24.75
CA VAL A 54 11.12 -6.56 24.58
C VAL A 54 11.64 -6.00 25.91
N VAL A 55 10.77 -5.73 26.89
CA VAL A 55 11.17 -5.29 28.25
C VAL A 55 11.70 -6.47 29.07
N ASP A 56 11.08 -7.65 28.98
CA ASP A 56 11.56 -8.87 29.65
C ASP A 56 13.02 -9.20 29.26
N ALA A 57 13.43 -8.89 28.03
CA ALA A 57 14.81 -9.10 27.58
C ALA A 57 15.83 -8.10 28.16
N GLU A 58 15.39 -6.91 28.59
CA GLU A 58 16.25 -5.91 29.25
C GLU A 58 16.32 -6.13 30.78
N GLU A 59 15.26 -6.68 31.40
CA GLU A 59 15.25 -7.04 32.83
C GLU A 59 15.97 -8.37 33.13
N ASP A 60 16.07 -9.30 32.17
CA ASP A 60 16.81 -10.57 32.31
C ASP A 60 18.36 -10.41 32.14
N GLU A 61 18.85 -9.23 31.73
CA GLU A 61 20.29 -8.92 31.56
C GLU A 61 20.91 -8.11 32.72
N GLU A 62 20.13 -7.71 33.75
CA GLU A 62 20.61 -7.13 35.03
C GLU A 62 20.62 -8.17 36.18
#